data_AF-A0AAE2JVV5-F1
#
_entry.id   AF-A0AAE2JVV5-F1
#
_cell.length_a   1.000
_cell.length_b   1.000
_cell.length_c   1.000
_cell.angle_alpha   90.00
_cell.angle_beta   90.00
_cell.angle_gamma   90.00
#
_symmetry.space_group_name_H-M   'P 1'
#
loop_
_entity.id
_entity.type
_entity.pdbx_description
1 polymer ?
#
loop_
_entity_poly.entity_id
_entity_poly.type
_entity_poly.pdbx_seq_one_letter_code
_entity_poly.pdbx_strand_id
1 'polypeptide(L)'
;MGSNSFFTTKDRIIESAVQLFNQKGFSGTSVREIAKAANVNVAHISYYFNGKGGLMEHLVSRFYEGYLRILEQGYERLRDTTAKECLLQLIFDILSYQHEHRQLTRFVYREVTIDSTLIREVMSTYLTKEKYILHLIIEKGKENREFSHFPLSHFMIQLKSLLTMPYLQPQYISEVLYLQPHEPYFYRAYYQEVKTWIISLFDRKQEQIAAI
;
A
#
# COMPACT_ATOMS: atom_id res chain seq x y z
N MET A 1 2.59 28.83 -6.67
CA MET A 1 2.36 28.98 -8.13
C MET A 1 1.85 27.65 -8.65
N GLY A 2 0.59 27.61 -9.10
CA GLY A 2 -0.13 26.38 -9.38
C GLY A 2 0.35 25.70 -10.66
N SER A 3 0.79 24.45 -10.54
CA SER A 3 0.95 23.54 -11.67
C SER A 3 -0.43 23.11 -12.16
N ASN A 4 -0.99 23.83 -13.14
CA ASN A 4 -2.13 23.33 -13.93
C ASN A 4 -1.65 22.12 -14.74
N SER A 5 -1.73 20.93 -14.14
CA SER A 5 -1.62 19.68 -14.88
C SER A 5 -2.86 19.56 -15.76
N PHE A 6 -2.71 19.71 -17.07
CA PHE A 6 -3.78 19.38 -18.01
C PHE A 6 -4.02 17.86 -17.94
N PHE A 7 -5.10 17.44 -17.29
CA PHE A 7 -5.48 16.03 -17.22
C PHE A 7 -5.67 15.46 -18.63
N THR A 8 -4.84 14.48 -18.98
CA THR A 8 -4.98 13.79 -20.26
C THR A 8 -6.29 13.01 -20.31
N THR A 9 -6.76 12.65 -21.51
CA THR A 9 -7.90 11.74 -21.68
C THR A 9 -7.71 10.44 -20.89
N LYS A 10 -6.48 9.93 -20.85
CA LYS A 10 -6.10 8.74 -20.09
C LYS A 10 -6.28 8.95 -18.58
N ASP A 11 -5.85 10.10 -18.06
CA ASP A 11 -5.99 10.42 -16.63
C ASP A 11 -7.45 10.58 -16.21
N ARG A 12 -8.27 11.24 -17.04
CA ARG A 12 -9.72 11.37 -16.76
C ARG A 12 -10.43 10.02 -16.70
N ILE A 13 -10.06 9.08 -17.58
CA ILE A 13 -10.58 7.71 -17.55
C ILE A 13 -10.17 7.01 -16.25
N ILE A 14 -8.89 7.11 -15.86
CA ILE A 14 -8.35 6.49 -14.64
C ILE A 14 -9.08 7.01 -13.40
N GLU A 15 -9.21 8.33 -13.26
CA GLU A 15 -9.86 8.97 -12.13
C GLU A 15 -11.34 8.53 -12.02
N SER A 16 -12.06 8.60 -13.14
CA SER A 16 -13.48 8.20 -13.19
C SER A 16 -13.67 6.73 -12.88
N ALA A 17 -12.78 5.87 -13.37
CA ALA A 17 -12.83 4.44 -13.12
C ALA A 17 -12.56 4.11 -11.65
N VAL A 18 -11.53 4.69 -11.04
CA VAL A 18 -11.22 4.51 -9.61
C VAL A 18 -12.40 4.95 -8.75
N GLN A 19 -13.03 6.09 -9.06
CA GLN A 19 -14.20 6.56 -8.35
C GLN A 19 -15.38 5.57 -8.47
N LEU A 20 -15.74 5.18 -9.69
CA LEU A 20 -16.87 4.28 -9.94
C LEU A 20 -16.64 2.89 -9.36
N PHE A 21 -15.45 2.33 -9.49
CA PHE A 21 -15.11 1.03 -8.91
C PHE A 21 -15.19 1.05 -7.38
N ASN A 22 -14.76 2.12 -6.72
CA ASN A 22 -14.92 2.23 -5.26
C ASN A 22 -16.39 2.30 -4.83
N GLN A 23 -17.25 2.95 -5.62
CA GLN A 23 -18.67 3.14 -5.32
C GLN A 23 -19.53 1.91 -5.64
N LYS A 24 -19.32 1.28 -6.79
CA LYS A 24 -20.19 0.22 -7.34
C LYS A 24 -19.52 -1.15 -7.43
N GLY A 25 -18.23 -1.24 -7.13
CA GLY A 25 -17.40 -2.41 -7.38
C GLY A 25 -17.02 -2.56 -8.87
N PHE A 26 -16.05 -3.42 -9.15
CA PHE A 26 -15.62 -3.70 -10.52
C PHE A 26 -16.74 -4.30 -11.37
N SER A 27 -17.45 -5.32 -10.86
CA SER A 27 -18.54 -5.99 -11.59
C SER A 27 -19.74 -5.08 -11.85
N GLY A 28 -20.07 -4.19 -10.90
CA GLY A 28 -21.19 -3.26 -10.99
C GLY A 28 -20.95 -2.01 -11.85
N THR A 29 -19.75 -1.86 -12.42
CA THR A 29 -19.38 -0.72 -13.26
C THR A 29 -19.22 -1.14 -14.72
N SER A 30 -19.80 -0.37 -15.65
CA SER A 30 -19.67 -0.56 -17.10
C SER A 30 -18.69 0.43 -17.73
N VAL A 31 -18.08 0.05 -18.88
CA VAL A 31 -17.22 0.97 -19.67
C VAL A 31 -17.96 2.21 -20.14
N ARG A 32 -19.29 2.12 -20.36
CA ARG A 32 -20.12 3.26 -20.77
C ARG A 32 -20.27 4.28 -19.65
N GLU A 33 -20.46 3.83 -18.42
CA GLU A 33 -20.51 4.72 -17.25
C GLU A 33 -19.19 5.42 -17.01
N ILE A 34 -18.07 4.70 -17.14
CA ILE A 34 -16.72 5.28 -17.02
C ILE A 34 -16.51 6.35 -18.09
N ALA A 35 -16.85 6.05 -19.35
CA ALA A 35 -16.68 7.00 -20.45
C ALA A 35 -17.54 8.27 -20.25
N LYS A 36 -18.78 8.08 -19.79
CA LYS A 36 -19.69 9.18 -19.47
C LYS A 36 -19.13 10.05 -18.33
N ALA A 37 -18.65 9.44 -17.25
CA ALA A 37 -18.07 10.15 -16.11
C ALA A 37 -16.78 10.91 -16.49
N ALA A 38 -15.94 10.31 -17.33
CA ALA A 38 -14.70 10.92 -17.82
C ALA A 38 -14.91 11.97 -18.91
N ASN A 39 -16.15 12.12 -19.40
CA ASN A 39 -16.51 12.94 -20.56
C ASN A 39 -15.66 12.59 -21.80
N VAL A 40 -15.62 11.31 -22.17
CA VAL A 40 -14.86 10.79 -23.32
C VAL A 40 -15.71 9.82 -24.13
N ASN A 41 -15.28 9.56 -25.37
CA ASN A 41 -15.86 8.47 -26.16
C ASN A 41 -15.47 7.11 -25.54
N VAL A 42 -16.42 6.18 -25.46
CA VAL A 42 -16.20 4.80 -24.99
C VAL A 42 -15.03 4.12 -25.73
N ALA A 43 -14.85 4.43 -27.01
CA ALA A 43 -13.76 3.90 -27.83
C ALA A 43 -12.36 4.22 -27.25
N HIS A 44 -12.19 5.34 -26.53
CA HIS A 44 -10.92 5.67 -25.88
C HIS A 44 -10.56 4.67 -24.77
N ILE A 45 -11.54 4.12 -24.05
CA ILE A 45 -11.25 3.12 -23.01
C ILE A 45 -10.72 1.83 -23.65
N SER A 46 -11.36 1.39 -24.74
CA SER A 46 -10.87 0.24 -25.50
C SER A 46 -9.48 0.51 -26.10
N TYR A 47 -9.25 1.70 -26.64
CA TYR A 47 -7.98 2.08 -27.24
C TYR A 47 -6.83 2.13 -26.23
N TYR A 48 -7.02 2.76 -25.06
CA TYR A 48 -5.95 2.93 -24.08
C TYR A 48 -5.73 1.71 -23.17
N PHE A 49 -6.80 0.94 -22.93
CA PHE A 49 -6.82 -0.03 -21.85
C PHE A 49 -7.41 -1.39 -22.25
N ASN A 50 -7.71 -1.65 -23.52
CA ASN A 50 -8.33 -2.89 -23.96
C ASN A 50 -9.63 -3.24 -23.19
N GLY A 51 -10.38 -2.21 -22.78
CA GLY A 51 -11.65 -2.35 -22.07
C GLY A 51 -11.53 -2.33 -20.54
N LYS A 52 -12.54 -2.87 -19.85
CA LYS A 52 -12.66 -2.79 -18.38
C LYS A 52 -11.60 -3.63 -17.66
N GLY A 53 -11.32 -4.82 -18.19
CA GLY A 53 -10.29 -5.73 -17.67
C GLY A 53 -8.93 -5.05 -17.69
N GLY A 54 -8.40 -4.73 -18.87
CA GLY A 54 -7.11 -4.06 -19.01
C GLY A 54 -6.99 -2.71 -18.28
N LEU A 55 -8.10 -2.00 -18.06
CA LEU A 55 -8.11 -0.81 -17.20
C LEU A 55 -7.84 -1.18 -15.73
N MET A 56 -8.48 -2.23 -15.21
CA MET A 56 -8.18 -2.74 -13.86
C MET A 56 -6.72 -3.21 -13.75
N GLU A 57 -6.22 -3.92 -14.76
CA GLU A 57 -4.81 -4.36 -14.79
C GLU A 57 -3.86 -3.17 -14.69
N HIS A 58 -4.12 -2.13 -15.49
CA HIS A 58 -3.34 -0.89 -15.46
C HIS A 58 -3.36 -0.21 -14.09
N LEU A 59 -4.53 -0.16 -13.42
CA LEU A 59 -4.66 0.45 -12.09
C LEU A 59 -3.87 -0.33 -11.03
N VAL A 60 -3.98 -1.67 -11.03
CA VAL A 60 -3.27 -2.54 -10.09
C VAL A 60 -1.76 -2.45 -10.31
N SER A 61 -1.30 -2.55 -11.56
CA SER A 61 0.12 -2.40 -11.89
C SER A 61 0.66 -1.04 -11.50
N ARG A 62 -0.05 0.05 -11.83
CA ARG A 62 0.35 1.42 -11.43
C ARG A 62 0.50 1.56 -9.92
N PHE A 63 -0.42 1.00 -9.14
CA PHE A 63 -0.34 1.05 -7.68
C PHE A 63 0.91 0.34 -7.16
N TYR A 64 1.17 -0.88 -7.62
CA TYR A 64 2.29 -1.66 -7.10
C TYR A 64 3.65 -1.24 -7.67
N GLU A 65 3.73 -0.69 -8.88
CA GLU A 65 4.93 0.00 -9.40
C GLU A 65 5.32 1.18 -8.50
N GLY A 66 4.35 2.00 -8.09
CA GLY A 66 4.59 3.06 -7.10
C GLY A 66 5.06 2.50 -5.77
N TYR A 67 4.41 1.45 -5.27
CA TYR A 67 4.79 0.78 -4.02
C TYR A 67 6.21 0.20 -4.06
N LEU A 68 6.62 -0.43 -5.17
CA LEU A 68 7.98 -0.94 -5.34
C LEU A 68 9.03 0.16 -5.32
N ARG A 69 8.75 1.31 -5.95
CA ARG A 69 9.68 2.45 -5.93
C ARG A 69 9.91 2.94 -4.49
N ILE A 70 8.87 2.96 -3.66
CA ILE A 70 9.00 3.28 -2.24
C ILE A 70 9.88 2.25 -1.51
N LEU A 71 9.68 0.95 -1.77
CA LEU A 71 10.52 -0.10 -1.18
C LEU A 71 12.00 0.04 -1.60
N GLU A 72 12.26 0.28 -2.88
CA GLU A 72 13.62 0.45 -3.42
C GLU A 72 14.32 1.67 -2.79
N GLN A 73 13.65 2.82 -2.80
CA GLN A 73 14.17 4.05 -2.19
C GLN A 73 14.40 3.88 -0.69
N GLY A 74 13.51 3.18 0.00
CA GLY A 74 13.68 2.83 1.41
C GLY A 74 14.94 1.99 1.62
N TYR A 75 15.12 0.93 0.83
CA TYR A 75 16.30 0.09 0.91
C TYR A 75 17.61 0.84 0.64
N GLU A 76 17.63 1.76 -0.33
CA GLU A 76 18.82 2.57 -0.64
C GLU A 76 19.31 3.38 0.57
N ARG A 77 18.40 3.85 1.45
CA ARG A 77 18.75 4.58 2.68
C ARG A 77 19.47 3.74 3.71
N LEU A 78 19.45 2.41 3.60
CA LEU A 78 20.21 1.53 4.48
C LEU A 78 21.73 1.77 4.38
N ARG A 79 22.19 2.45 3.33
CA ARG A 79 23.60 2.86 3.17
C ARG A 79 24.01 3.97 4.14
N ASP A 80 23.07 4.86 4.48
CA ASP A 80 23.36 6.12 5.17
C ASP A 80 22.70 6.21 6.56
N THR A 81 21.85 5.24 6.92
CA THR A 81 21.07 5.23 8.16
C THR A 81 21.13 3.87 8.86
N THR A 82 20.71 3.82 10.11
CA THR A 82 20.55 2.55 10.84
C THR A 82 19.42 1.71 10.23
N ALA A 83 19.45 0.39 10.40
CA ALA A 83 18.38 -0.48 9.90
C ALA A 83 17.02 -0.13 10.52
N LYS A 84 17.02 0.26 11.82
CA LYS A 84 15.83 0.74 12.53
C LYS A 84 15.25 2.01 11.92
N GLU A 85 16.07 3.01 11.66
CA GLU A 85 15.63 4.26 11.03
C GLU A 85 15.15 4.03 9.60
N CYS A 86 15.90 3.24 8.81
CA CYS A 86 15.54 2.84 7.46
C CYS A 86 14.15 2.18 7.41
N LEU A 87 13.90 1.20 8.29
CA LEU A 87 12.61 0.53 8.39
C LEU A 87 11.50 1.52 8.77
N LEU A 88 11.70 2.32 9.82
CA LEU A 88 10.68 3.25 10.30
C LEU A 88 10.34 4.32 9.26
N GLN A 89 11.32 4.80 8.48
CA GLN A 89 11.07 5.73 7.39
C GLN A 89 10.37 5.05 6.22
N LEU A 90 10.76 3.83 5.86
CA LEU A 90 10.08 3.06 4.81
C LEU A 90 8.59 2.85 5.14
N ILE A 91 8.26 2.52 6.39
CA ILE A 91 6.87 2.36 6.82
C ILE A 91 6.09 3.68 6.74
N PHE A 92 6.71 4.80 7.11
CA PHE A 92 6.10 6.12 6.94
C PHE A 92 5.81 6.44 5.48
N ASP A 93 6.78 6.20 4.59
CA ASP A 93 6.66 6.47 3.16
C ASP A 93 5.56 5.61 2.52
N ILE A 94 5.45 4.34 2.92
CA ILE A 94 4.36 3.44 2.49
C ILE A 94 3.00 4.00 2.92
N LEU A 95 2.84 4.40 4.17
CA LEU A 95 1.59 4.97 4.68
C LEU A 95 1.23 6.28 3.97
N SER A 96 2.23 7.15 3.70
CA SER A 96 2.04 8.39 2.94
C SER A 96 1.56 8.10 1.51
N TYR A 97 2.25 7.20 0.80
CA TYR A 97 1.90 6.80 -0.56
C TYR A 97 0.48 6.23 -0.65
N GLN A 98 0.13 5.32 0.26
CA GLN A 98 -1.22 4.75 0.32
C GLN A 98 -2.28 5.82 0.60
N HIS A 99 -1.99 6.79 1.47
CA HIS A 99 -2.95 7.84 1.80
C HIS A 99 -3.13 8.85 0.65
N GLU A 100 -2.04 9.28 0.02
CA GLU A 100 -2.05 10.16 -1.17
C GLU A 100 -2.83 9.52 -2.33
N HIS A 101 -2.77 8.19 -2.45
CA HIS A 101 -3.51 7.42 -3.43
C HIS A 101 -4.72 6.66 -2.86
N ARG A 102 -5.32 7.13 -1.75
CA ARG A 102 -6.33 6.39 -0.96
C ARG A 102 -7.43 5.70 -1.74
N GLN A 103 -7.98 6.34 -2.78
CA GLN A 103 -9.04 5.74 -3.58
C GLN A 103 -8.51 4.56 -4.41
N LEU A 104 -7.33 4.71 -5.02
CA LEU A 104 -6.68 3.64 -5.74
C LEU A 104 -6.25 2.52 -4.78
N THR A 105 -5.67 2.85 -3.63
CA THR A 105 -5.28 1.87 -2.60
C THR A 105 -6.47 1.05 -2.11
N ARG A 106 -7.58 1.72 -1.77
CA ARG A 106 -8.81 1.04 -1.35
C ARG A 106 -9.35 0.11 -2.43
N PHE A 107 -9.36 0.56 -3.68
CA PHE A 107 -9.77 -0.28 -4.81
C PHE A 107 -8.87 -1.52 -4.93
N VAL A 108 -7.55 -1.33 -4.98
CA VAL A 108 -6.60 -2.43 -5.18
C VAL A 108 -6.71 -3.46 -4.05
N TYR A 109 -6.75 -3.04 -2.78
CA TYR A 109 -6.86 -4.00 -1.68
C TYR A 109 -8.19 -4.75 -1.61
N ARG A 110 -9.29 -4.16 -2.10
CA ARG A 110 -10.58 -4.85 -2.19
C ARG A 110 -10.66 -5.84 -3.35
N GLU A 111 -9.95 -5.58 -4.44
CA GLU A 111 -10.04 -6.41 -5.65
C GLU A 111 -8.92 -7.45 -5.75
N VAL A 112 -7.77 -7.23 -5.12
CA VAL A 112 -6.67 -8.23 -5.06
C VAL A 112 -7.09 -9.50 -4.30
N THR A 113 -8.16 -9.44 -3.51
CA THR A 113 -8.76 -10.64 -2.91
C THR A 113 -9.51 -11.52 -3.92
N ILE A 114 -9.72 -11.03 -5.15
CA ILE A 114 -10.31 -11.79 -6.25
C ILE A 114 -9.19 -12.54 -6.97
N ASP A 115 -9.26 -13.87 -6.95
CA ASP A 115 -8.25 -14.71 -7.59
C ASP A 115 -8.37 -14.62 -9.12
N SER A 116 -7.40 -13.96 -9.76
CA SER A 116 -7.23 -13.96 -11.21
C SER A 116 -5.77 -14.22 -11.57
N THR A 117 -5.52 -14.80 -12.75
CA THR A 117 -4.16 -15.13 -13.22
C THR A 117 -3.25 -13.92 -13.20
N LEU A 118 -3.74 -12.79 -13.72
CA LEU A 118 -2.99 -11.53 -13.70
C LEU A 118 -2.67 -11.09 -12.27
N ILE A 119 -3.66 -11.04 -11.38
CA ILE A 119 -3.42 -10.62 -9.99
C ILE A 119 -2.38 -11.54 -9.35
N ARG A 120 -2.41 -12.84 -9.63
CA ARG A 120 -1.42 -13.79 -9.12
C ARG A 120 0.00 -13.48 -9.62
N GLU A 121 0.16 -13.22 -10.92
CA GLU A 121 1.45 -12.89 -11.53
C GLU A 121 2.02 -11.57 -10.98
N VAL A 122 1.19 -10.53 -11.00
CA VAL A 122 1.43 -9.21 -10.40
C VAL A 122 1.87 -9.39 -8.94
N MET A 123 1.02 -9.98 -8.11
CA MET A 123 1.27 -10.16 -6.68
C MET A 123 2.52 -11.00 -6.40
N SER A 124 2.78 -12.07 -7.16
CA SER A 124 3.98 -12.90 -6.96
C SER A 124 5.26 -12.09 -7.09
N THR A 125 5.32 -11.21 -8.09
CA THR A 125 6.46 -10.32 -8.33
C THR A 125 6.63 -9.32 -7.18
N TYR A 126 5.53 -8.66 -6.79
CA TYR A 126 5.56 -7.64 -5.74
C TYR A 126 5.87 -8.21 -4.35
N LEU A 127 5.23 -9.32 -3.98
CA LEU A 127 5.45 -9.96 -2.68
C LEU A 127 6.87 -10.52 -2.56
N THR A 128 7.43 -11.06 -3.65
CA THR A 128 8.83 -11.55 -3.65
C THR A 128 9.80 -10.41 -3.38
N LYS A 129 9.61 -9.27 -4.04
CA LYS A 129 10.49 -8.10 -3.87
C LYS A 129 10.32 -7.42 -2.51
N GLU A 130 9.07 -7.28 -2.03
CA GLU A 130 8.77 -6.80 -0.67
C GLU A 130 9.45 -7.69 0.38
N LYS A 131 9.31 -9.01 0.26
CA LYS A 131 9.97 -9.97 1.14
C LYS A 131 11.48 -9.84 1.13
N TYR A 132 12.08 -9.74 -0.06
CA TYR A 132 13.52 -9.62 -0.20
C TYR A 132 14.07 -8.35 0.45
N ILE A 133 13.44 -7.20 0.19
CA ILE A 133 13.88 -5.91 0.75
C ILE A 133 13.74 -5.87 2.27
N LEU A 134 12.58 -6.30 2.80
CA LEU A 134 12.39 -6.35 4.26
C LEU A 134 13.36 -7.33 4.92
N HIS A 135 13.63 -8.49 4.29
CA HIS A 135 14.63 -9.43 4.78
C HIS A 135 16.01 -8.76 4.90
N LEU A 136 16.47 -8.04 3.87
CA LEU A 136 17.78 -7.37 3.92
C LEU A 136 17.88 -6.33 5.03
N ILE A 137 16.85 -5.49 5.21
CA ILE A 137 16.82 -4.48 6.27
C ILE A 137 16.84 -5.15 7.65
N ILE A 138 16.01 -6.18 7.85
CA ILE A 138 15.93 -6.89 9.14
C ILE A 138 17.23 -7.65 9.46
N GLU A 139 17.81 -8.36 8.49
CA GLU A 139 19.08 -9.06 8.71
C GLU A 139 20.21 -8.08 9.04
N LYS A 140 20.29 -6.94 8.35
CA LYS A 140 21.28 -5.91 8.67
C LYS A 140 21.13 -5.38 10.09
N GLY A 141 19.89 -5.14 10.52
CA GLY A 141 19.62 -4.70 11.90
C GLY A 141 19.94 -5.78 12.94
N LYS A 142 19.76 -7.07 12.64
CA LYS A 142 20.19 -8.16 13.52
C LYS A 142 21.71 -8.24 13.66
N GLU A 143 22.45 -8.14 12.55
CA GLU A 143 23.92 -8.09 12.55
C GLU A 143 24.44 -6.96 13.44
N ASN A 144 23.81 -5.79 13.33
CA ASN A 144 24.14 -4.59 14.10
C ASN A 144 23.56 -4.59 15.53
N ARG A 145 22.82 -5.63 15.94
CA ARG A 145 22.11 -5.72 17.24
C ARG A 145 21.11 -4.58 17.49
N GLU A 146 20.51 -4.05 16.44
CA GLU A 146 19.45 -3.03 16.49
C GLU A 146 18.06 -3.65 16.75
N PHE A 147 17.89 -4.93 16.41
CA PHE A 147 16.63 -5.66 16.53
C PHE A 147 16.77 -6.88 17.46
N SER A 148 15.73 -7.14 18.25
CA SER A 148 15.57 -8.39 18.98
C SER A 148 15.31 -9.58 18.04
N HIS A 149 15.35 -10.79 18.59
CA HIS A 149 15.01 -11.98 17.82
C HIS A 149 13.49 -12.12 17.65
N PHE A 150 13.02 -12.18 16.41
CA PHE A 150 11.63 -12.49 16.07
C PHE A 150 11.53 -13.24 14.74
N PRO A 151 10.46 -14.05 14.52
CA PRO A 151 10.21 -14.68 13.24
C PRO A 151 9.84 -13.65 12.16
N LEU A 152 10.67 -13.50 11.12
CA LEU A 152 10.46 -12.52 10.05
C LEU A 152 9.10 -12.67 9.35
N SER A 153 8.65 -13.91 9.13
CA SER A 153 7.35 -14.17 8.49
C SER A 153 6.17 -13.60 9.29
N HIS A 154 6.20 -13.71 10.62
CA HIS A 154 5.14 -13.22 11.49
C HIS A 154 5.15 -11.69 11.52
N PHE A 155 6.34 -11.08 11.63
CA PHE A 155 6.49 -9.63 11.52
C PHE A 155 5.90 -9.11 10.21
N MET A 156 6.25 -9.72 9.08
CA MET A 156 5.74 -9.29 7.76
C MET A 156 4.22 -9.41 7.65
N ILE A 157 3.62 -10.51 8.11
CA ILE A 157 2.16 -10.72 8.06
C ILE A 157 1.44 -9.67 8.92
N GLN A 158 1.94 -9.42 10.14
CA GLN A 158 1.35 -8.43 11.05
C GLN A 158 1.51 -7.01 10.51
N LEU A 159 2.70 -6.65 10.04
CA LEU A 159 2.96 -5.37 9.40
C LEU A 159 2.01 -5.15 8.21
N LYS A 160 1.89 -6.14 7.31
CA LYS A 160 1.01 -6.03 6.14
C LYS A 160 -0.46 -5.85 6.54
N SER A 161 -0.89 -6.56 7.59
CA SER A 161 -2.24 -6.43 8.14
C SER A 161 -2.49 -5.01 8.65
N LEU A 162 -1.57 -4.45 9.44
CA LEU A 162 -1.67 -3.07 9.93
C LEU A 162 -1.68 -2.04 8.78
N LEU A 163 -0.81 -2.20 7.77
CA LEU A 163 -0.73 -1.29 6.63
C LEU A 163 -1.96 -1.31 5.71
N THR A 164 -2.76 -2.38 5.75
CA THR A 164 -3.94 -2.53 4.87
C THR A 164 -5.26 -2.25 5.59
N MET A 165 -5.28 -2.37 6.93
CA MET A 165 -6.47 -2.23 7.76
C MET A 165 -7.23 -0.90 7.58
N PRO A 166 -6.59 0.27 7.44
CA PRO A 166 -7.30 1.53 7.21
C PRO A 166 -8.18 1.55 5.94
N TYR A 167 -7.88 0.69 4.96
CA TYR A 167 -8.56 0.66 3.67
C TYR A 167 -9.59 -0.47 3.56
N LEU A 168 -9.39 -1.55 4.32
CA LEU A 168 -10.28 -2.72 4.36
C LEU A 168 -11.33 -2.61 5.46
N GLN A 169 -10.95 -2.15 6.65
CA GLN A 169 -11.79 -2.07 7.85
C GLN A 169 -11.62 -0.71 8.57
N PRO A 170 -11.88 0.42 7.90
CA PRO A 170 -11.68 1.77 8.46
C PRO A 170 -12.47 2.01 9.76
N GLN A 171 -13.62 1.37 9.93
CA GLN A 171 -14.44 1.49 11.12
C GLN A 171 -13.77 0.92 12.37
N TYR A 172 -12.93 -0.12 12.25
CA TYR A 172 -12.20 -0.66 13.39
C TYR A 172 -11.11 0.31 13.86
N ILE A 173 -10.40 0.91 12.91
CA ILE A 173 -9.42 1.98 13.19
C ILE A 173 -10.10 3.18 13.85
N SER A 174 -11.28 3.56 13.35
CA SER A 174 -12.05 4.68 13.90
C SER A 174 -12.55 4.40 15.32
N GLU A 175 -12.98 3.16 15.60
CA GLU A 175 -13.51 2.78 16.91
C GLU A 175 -12.39 2.63 17.96
N VAL A 176 -11.31 1.94 17.60
CA VAL A 176 -10.25 1.59 18.56
C VAL A 176 -9.28 2.75 18.79
N LEU A 177 -8.99 3.53 17.75
CA LEU A 177 -7.98 4.59 17.81
C LEU A 177 -8.59 6.00 17.76
N TYR A 178 -9.91 6.12 17.55
CA TYR A 178 -10.59 7.41 17.35
C TYR A 178 -10.00 8.23 16.20
N LEU A 179 -9.41 7.56 15.21
CA LEU A 179 -8.79 8.16 14.02
C LEU A 179 -9.66 7.95 12.78
N GLN A 180 -9.87 9.02 11.99
CA GLN A 180 -10.68 8.97 10.77
C GLN A 180 -9.79 8.78 9.53
N PRO A 181 -9.84 7.63 8.82
CA PRO A 181 -8.95 7.35 7.67
C PRO A 181 -9.07 8.31 6.48
N HIS A 182 -10.14 9.09 6.42
CA HIS A 182 -10.35 10.08 5.36
C HIS A 182 -9.73 11.46 5.67
N GLU A 183 -9.23 11.69 6.89
CA GLU A 183 -8.63 12.97 7.26
C GLU A 183 -7.21 13.14 6.71
N PRO A 184 -6.80 14.35 6.28
CA PRO A 184 -5.48 14.57 5.66
C PRO A 184 -4.27 14.18 6.53
N TYR A 185 -4.41 14.25 7.85
CA TYR A 185 -3.33 13.95 8.80
C TYR A 185 -3.37 12.52 9.33
N PHE A 186 -4.34 11.72 8.89
CA PHE A 186 -4.57 10.36 9.39
C PHE A 186 -3.30 9.51 9.36
N TYR A 187 -2.61 9.45 8.22
CA TYR A 187 -1.46 8.55 8.04
C TYR A 187 -0.32 8.87 9.01
N ARG A 188 -0.16 10.14 9.43
CA ARG A 188 0.87 10.56 10.40
C ARG A 188 0.51 10.12 11.81
N ALA A 189 -0.76 10.25 12.20
CA ALA A 189 -1.24 9.77 13.48
C ALA A 189 -1.16 8.24 13.54
N TYR A 190 -1.68 7.56 12.51
CA TYR A 190 -1.64 6.10 12.41
C TYR A 190 -0.21 5.55 12.36
N TYR A 191 0.73 6.26 11.75
CA TYR A 191 2.14 5.92 11.80
C TYR A 191 2.69 5.85 13.22
N GLN A 192 2.25 6.70 14.16
CA GLN A 192 2.73 6.61 15.55
C GLN A 192 2.30 5.30 16.22
N GLU A 193 1.09 4.82 15.92
CA GLU A 193 0.60 3.53 16.40
C GLU A 193 1.43 2.37 15.84
N VAL A 194 1.65 2.36 14.51
CA VAL A 194 2.46 1.34 13.86
C VAL A 194 3.92 1.39 14.34
N LYS A 195 4.48 2.58 14.51
CA LYS A 195 5.83 2.79 15.04
C LYS A 195 5.95 2.24 16.47
N THR A 196 4.96 2.50 17.32
CA THR A 196 4.93 1.99 18.70
C THR A 196 4.90 0.46 18.71
N TRP A 197 4.07 -0.14 17.87
CA TRP A 197 4.04 -1.59 17.68
C TRP A 197 5.41 -2.14 17.21
N ILE A 198 6.03 -1.54 16.17
CA ILE A 198 7.35 -1.97 15.67
C ILE A 198 8.41 -1.91 16.78
N ILE A 199 8.50 -0.79 17.51
CA ILE A 199 9.48 -0.61 18.59
C ILE A 199 9.25 -1.63 19.72
N SER A 200 8.00 -1.92 20.06
CA SER A 200 7.66 -2.92 21.08
C SER A 200 8.16 -4.33 20.76
N LEU A 201 8.36 -4.64 19.48
CA LEU A 201 8.96 -5.90 19.06
C LEU A 201 10.47 -5.92 19.31
N PHE A 202 11.15 -4.78 19.12
CA PHE A 202 12.60 -4.65 19.26
C PHE A 202 13.07 -4.58 20.71
N ASP A 203 12.26 -4.01 21.61
CA ASP A 203 12.66 -3.75 23.00
C ASP A 203 12.33 -4.90 23.97
N ARG A 204 11.92 -6.08 23.48
CA ARG A 204 11.72 -7.26 24.35
C ARG A 204 13.07 -7.71 24.92
N LYS A 205 13.43 -7.15 26.08
CA LYS A 205 14.34 -7.78 27.04
C LYS A 205 13.89 -9.22 27.24
N GLN A 206 14.86 -10.12 27.35
CA GLN A 206 14.67 -11.53 27.70
C GLN A 206 13.98 -11.67 29.06
N GLU A 207 12.66 -11.48 29.14
CA GLU A 207 11.83 -12.00 30.23
C GLU A 207 11.42 -13.44 29.89
N GLN A 208 12.41 -14.30 29.67
CA GLN A 208 12.26 -15.76 29.67
C GLN A 208 13.55 -16.39 30.23
N ILE A 209 13.98 -15.91 31.39
CA ILE A 209 14.85 -16.66 32.33
C ILE A 209 14.37 -16.33 33.76
N ALA A 210 13.11 -16.62 34.09
CA ALA A 210 12.60 -16.65 35.48
C ALA A 210 11.16 -17.20 35.55
N ALA A 211 10.91 -18.34 34.91
CA ALA A 211 9.76 -19.17 35.25
C ALA A 211 10.20 -20.64 35.14
N ILE A 212 10.98 -21.03 36.16
CA ILE A 212 11.00 -22.41 36.66
C ILE A 212 9.67 -22.65 37.35
#